data_AF-A0A1X2A3W5-F1
#
_entry.id   AF-A0A1X2A3W5-F1
#
_cell.length_a   1.000
_cell.length_b   1.000
_cell.length_c   1.000
_cell.angle_alpha   90.00
_cell.angle_beta   90.00
_cell.angle_gamma   90.00
#
_symmetry.space_group_name_H-M   'P 1'
#
loop_
_entity.id
_entity.type
_entity.pdbx_description
1 polymer ?
#
loop_
_entity_poly.entity_id
_entity_poly.type
_entity_poly.pdbx_seq_one_letter_code
_entity_poly.pdbx_strand_id
1 'polypeptide(L)' 'MRGAPLAVAIAVVLFTAVFAIPVKQRCGAPGLSCASAVDPQGNVHYYYEVEPVGVYLAEIVTGTNIRWYYTSGEELIRAR' A
#
# COMPACT_ATOMS: atom_id res chain seq x y z
N MET A 1 37.84 4.93 -13.83
CA MET A 1 37.05 3.94 -13.05
C MET A 1 36.27 4.53 -11.84
N ARG A 2 36.19 5.86 -11.66
CA ARG A 2 35.47 6.50 -10.53
C ARG A 2 33.97 6.75 -10.79
N GLY A 3 33.52 6.72 -12.04
CA GLY A 3 32.10 6.96 -12.38
C GLY A 3 31.19 5.77 -12.12
N ALA A 4 31.70 4.53 -12.24
CA ALA A 4 30.92 3.31 -11.99
C ALA A 4 30.34 3.24 -10.55
N PRO A 5 31.12 3.46 -9.47
CA PRO A 5 30.56 3.41 -8.12
C PRO A 5 29.52 4.52 -7.87
N LEU A 6 29.70 5.70 -8.46
CA LEU A 6 28.72 6.79 -8.36
C LEU A 6 27.42 6.45 -9.10
N ALA A 7 27.51 5.90 -10.31
CA ALA A 7 26.34 5.50 -11.08
C ALA A 7 25.54 4.39 -10.36
N VAL A 8 26.23 3.42 -9.76
CA VAL A 8 25.60 2.38 -8.93
C VAL A 8 24.90 2.98 -7.73
N ALA A 9 25.55 3.91 -7.01
CA ALA A 9 24.92 4.58 -5.86
C ALA A 9 23.64 5.33 -6.26
N ILE A 10 23.67 6.08 -7.36
CA ILE A 10 22.50 6.78 -7.90
C ILE A 10 21.39 5.79 -8.25
N ALA A 11 21.72 4.71 -8.95
CA ALA A 11 20.75 3.70 -9.34
C ALA A 11 20.06 3.07 -8.12
N VAL A 12 20.82 2.74 -7.07
CA VAL A 12 20.28 2.18 -5.82
C VAL A 12 19.33 3.18 -5.15
N VAL A 13 19.71 4.46 -5.07
CA VAL A 13 18.87 5.51 -4.45
C VAL A 13 17.56 5.70 -5.24
N LEU A 14 17.62 5.74 -6.57
CA LEU A 14 16.43 5.87 -7.40
C LEU A 14 15.52 4.64 -7.25
N PHE A 15 16.09 3.45 -7.22
CA PHE A 15 15.35 2.22 -7.02
C PHE A 15 14.63 2.23 -5.67
N THR A 16 15.34 2.49 -4.56
CA THR A 16 14.71 2.53 -3.23
C THR A 16 13.65 3.63 -3.12
N ALA A 17 13.86 4.79 -3.76
CA ALA A 17 12.87 5.86 -3.81
C ALA A 17 11.56 5.40 -4.48
N VAL A 18 11.63 4.63 -5.58
CA VAL A 18 10.43 4.09 -6.24
C VAL A 18 9.68 3.12 -5.32
N PHE A 19 10.40 2.23 -4.61
CA PHE A 19 9.77 1.29 -3.66
C PHE A 19 9.14 2.00 -2.45
N ALA A 20 9.59 3.20 -2.12
CA ALA A 20 9.06 4.02 -1.03
C ALA A 20 7.84 4.85 -1.43
N ILE A 21 7.48 4.92 -2.73
CA ILE A 21 6.33 5.72 -3.19
C ILE A 21 5.06 5.27 -2.46
N PRO A 22 4.27 6.20 -1.89
CA PRO A 22 3.02 5.85 -1.23
C PRO A 22 1.95 5.49 -2.26
N VAL A 23 1.31 4.34 -2.06
CA VAL A 23 0.14 3.92 -2.83
C VAL A 23 -1.03 3.65 -1.91
N LYS A 24 -2.21 4.12 -2.31
CA LYS A 24 -3.46 3.88 -1.56
C LYS A 24 -4.09 2.58 -2.05
N GLN A 25 -4.13 1.57 -1.19
CA GLN A 25 -4.78 0.30 -1.46
C GLN A 25 -6.08 0.22 -0.68
N ARG A 26 -7.21 0.08 -1.40
CA ARG A 26 -8.45 -0.34 -0.76
C ARG A 26 -8.32 -1.83 -0.47
N CYS A 27 -8.75 -2.22 0.72
CA CYS A 27 -8.68 -3.59 1.22
C CYS A 27 -7.25 -4.04 1.56
N GLY A 28 -6.44 -3.07 2.05
CA GLY A 28 -5.15 -3.23 2.74
C GLY A 28 -4.33 -4.43 2.29
N ALA A 29 -4.49 -5.55 3.00
CA ALA A 29 -3.71 -6.75 2.82
C ALA A 29 -4.57 -8.01 2.57
N PRO A 30 -4.01 -9.06 1.93
CA PRO A 30 -4.66 -10.36 1.76
C PRO A 30 -5.17 -10.94 3.08
N GLY A 31 -6.44 -11.37 3.10
CA GLY A 31 -7.07 -11.99 4.27
C GLY A 31 -7.83 -11.04 5.21
N LEU A 32 -7.85 -9.73 4.92
CA LEU A 32 -8.68 -8.76 5.65
C LEU A 32 -10.07 -8.57 5.02
N SER A 33 -11.03 -8.16 5.85
CA SER A 33 -12.36 -7.74 5.43
C SER A 33 -12.27 -6.46 4.58
N CYS A 34 -12.57 -6.57 3.29
CA CYS A 34 -12.45 -5.47 2.32
C CYS A 34 -13.51 -4.36 2.50
N ALA A 35 -14.69 -4.73 2.99
CA ALA A 35 -15.81 -3.82 3.16
C ALA A 35 -16.65 -4.19 4.39
N SER A 36 -17.25 -3.19 5.03
CA SER A 36 -18.28 -3.40 6.05
C SER A 36 -19.62 -3.78 5.41
N ALA A 37 -20.55 -4.26 6.24
CA ALA A 37 -21.97 -4.20 5.87
C ALA A 37 -22.42 -2.73 5.72
N VAL A 38 -23.54 -2.52 5.02
CA VAL A 38 -24.15 -1.19 4.87
C VAL A 38 -24.55 -0.67 6.26
N ASP A 39 -24.09 0.53 6.60
CA ASP A 39 -24.40 1.19 7.86
C ASP A 39 -25.83 1.78 7.87
N PRO A 40 -26.36 2.22 9.03
CA PRO A 40 -27.69 2.83 9.10
C PRO A 40 -27.86 4.14 8.30
N GLN A 41 -26.75 4.76 7.89
CA GLN A 41 -26.74 5.96 7.05
C GLN A 41 -26.70 5.60 5.54
N GLY A 42 -26.66 4.31 5.21
CA GLY A 42 -26.61 3.81 3.84
C GLY A 42 -25.21 3.79 3.22
N ASN A 43 -24.14 3.78 4.01
CA ASN A 43 -22.76 3.74 3.51
C ASN A 43 -22.10 2.37 3.74
N VAL A 44 -21.23 2.00 2.81
CA VAL A 44 -20.26 0.92 2.93
C VAL A 44 -18.92 1.54 3.31
N HIS A 45 -18.28 0.99 4.34
CA HIS A 45 -16.96 1.42 4.82
C HIS A 45 -15.92 0.50 4.19
N TYR A 46 -14.97 1.09 3.46
CA TYR A 46 -13.85 0.37 2.84
C TYR A 46 -12.56 0.72 3.56
N TYR A 47 -11.99 -0.27 4.23
CA TYR A 47 -10.69 -0.11 4.86
C TYR A 47 -9.64 0.15 3.78
N TYR A 48 -8.75 1.11 4.01
CA TYR A 48 -7.62 1.37 3.13
C TYR A 48 -6.33 1.56 3.92
N GLU A 49 -5.23 1.24 3.26
CA GLU A 49 -3.89 1.57 3.73
C GLU A 49 -3.17 2.38 2.65
N VAL A 50 -2.33 3.31 3.10
CA VAL A 50 -1.35 3.99 2.26
C VAL A 50 0.01 3.47 2.65
N GLU A 51 0.61 2.68 1.78
CA GLU A 51 1.81 1.93 2.07
C GLU A 51 2.87 2.12 0.97
N PRO A 52 4.15 1.80 1.24
CA PRO A 52 5.16 1.77 0.20
C PRO A 52 4.81 0.73 -0.87
N VAL A 53 5.00 1.06 -2.15
CA VAL A 53 4.86 0.10 -3.28
C VAL A 53 5.57 -1.23 -2.98
N GLY A 54 6.73 -1.16 -2.34
CA GLY A 54 7.48 -2.36 -1.96
C GLY A 54 6.77 -3.29 -0.99
N VAL A 55 6.05 -2.73 -0.01
CA VAL A 55 5.29 -3.52 0.97
C VAL A 55 4.14 -4.21 0.26
N TYR A 56 3.33 -3.46 -0.47
CA TYR A 56 2.23 -3.98 -1.26
C TYR A 56 2.63 -5.16 -2.16
N LEU A 57 3.72 -4.99 -2.92
CA LEU A 57 4.23 -6.05 -3.80
C LEU A 57 4.69 -7.28 -3.01
N ALA A 58 5.33 -7.09 -1.86
CA ALA A 58 5.77 -8.19 -1.01
C ALA A 58 4.56 -8.94 -0.41
N GLU A 59 3.51 -8.25 0.03
CA GLU A 59 2.28 -8.85 0.52
C GLU A 59 1.60 -9.72 -0.55
N ILE A 60 1.48 -9.22 -1.79
CA ILE A 60 0.89 -9.99 -2.90
C ILE A 60 1.70 -11.26 -3.18
N VAL A 61 3.04 -11.13 -3.26
CA VAL A 61 3.92 -12.26 -3.60
C VAL A 61 3.94 -13.31 -2.49
N THR A 62 3.90 -12.87 -1.24
CA THR A 62 3.98 -13.78 -0.08
C THR A 62 2.61 -14.28 0.39
N GLY A 63 1.53 -13.61 0.00
CA GLY A 63 0.19 -13.85 0.53
C GLY A 63 0.09 -13.53 2.03
N THR A 64 0.95 -12.66 2.55
CA THR A 64 0.99 -12.28 3.97
C THR A 64 0.54 -10.84 4.19
N ASN A 65 0.14 -10.54 5.43
CA ASN A 65 -0.15 -9.17 5.88
C ASN A 65 1.09 -8.62 6.62
N ILE A 66 1.83 -7.77 5.93
CA ILE A 66 2.96 -7.01 6.43
C ILE A 66 2.38 -5.69 6.95
N ARG A 67 2.13 -5.59 8.26
CA ARG A 67 1.56 -4.40 8.92
C ARG A 67 2.50 -3.19 8.93
N TRP A 68 2.92 -2.71 7.75
CA TRP A 68 3.81 -1.58 7.57
C TRP A 68 3.28 -0.62 6.52
N TYR A 69 2.55 0.39 6.99
CA TYR A 69 1.93 1.44 6.18
C TYR A 69 2.29 2.81 6.75
N TYR A 70 2.19 3.85 5.90
CA TYR A 70 2.32 5.24 6.31
C TYR A 70 1.07 5.73 7.06
N THR A 71 -0.12 5.36 6.58
CA THR A 71 -1.40 5.68 7.21
C THR A 71 -2.47 4.67 6.80
N SER A 72 -3.53 4.55 7.59
CA SER A 72 -4.71 3.74 7.27
C SER A 72 -6.01 4.45 7.68
N GLY A 73 -7.14 3.96 7.20
CA GLY A 73 -8.45 4.51 7.54
C GLY A 73 -9.60 3.85 6.78
N GLU A 74 -10.76 4.50 6.80
CA GLU A 74 -11.98 4.04 6.14
C GLU A 74 -12.41 5.03 5.06
N GLU A 75 -12.84 4.51 3.91
CA GLU A 75 -13.43 5.27 2.84
C GLU A 75 -14.93 4.95 2.73
N LEU A 76 -15.78 5.97 2.86
CA LEU A 76 -17.23 5.83 2.86
C LEU A 76 -17.78 5.93 1.43
N ILE A 77 -18.54 4.93 1.02
CA ILE A 77 -19.24 4.93 -0.27
C ILE A 77 -20.72 4.62 -0.05
N ARG A 78 -21.60 5.45 -0.60
CA ARG A 78 -23.05 5.24 -0.48
C ARG A 78 -23.47 3.98 -1.24
N ALA A 79 -24.20 3.10 -0.56
CA ALA A 79 -24.85 1.96 -1.20
C ALA A 79 -25.93 2.46 -2.16
N ARG A 80 -25.92 1.95 -3.39
CA ARG A 80 -26.88 2.32 -4.45
C ARG A 80 -28.17 1.51 -4.35
#